data_AF-A0A9Q0SY18-F1
#
_entry.id   AF-A0A9Q0SY18-F1
#
_cell.length_a   1.000
_cell.length_b   1.000
_cell.length_c   1.000
_cell.angle_alpha   90.00
_cell.angle_beta   90.00
_cell.angle_gamma   90.00
#
_symmetry.space_group_name_H-M   'P 1'
#
loop_
_entity.id
_entity.type
_entity.pdbx_description
1 polymer ?
#
loop_
_entity_poly.entity_id
_entity_poly.type
_entity_poly.pdbx_seq_one_letter_code
_entity_poly.pdbx_strand_id
1 'polypeptide(L)'
;MGTAPEYQPNYVMLNYNNSSTIRPPPQRRNIPSSIAFIYIALNPKMPEYNVASFDVNAFNMAPDFSLYTEFAVTVKANNPNTDISFIYGKDSSVVVAYSDSTLCSGKLPAFHQPGVNTTLIQVVLTGKSEFGSGLQEALMDNRETGKIPLLVMVKRTYFCGAKKFSIERSCS
;
A
#
# COMPACT_ATOMS: atom_id res chain seq x y z
N MET A 1 -28.17 34.19 5.87
CA MET A 1 -26.89 34.06 6.60
C MET A 1 -27.24 33.65 8.02
N GLY A 2 -27.05 32.37 8.37
CA GLY A 2 -27.33 31.87 9.72
C GLY A 2 -26.22 32.26 10.68
N THR A 3 -26.57 32.89 11.79
CA THR A 3 -25.65 33.28 12.87
C THR A 3 -25.29 32.05 13.71
N ALA A 4 -23.99 31.87 14.00
CA ALA A 4 -23.50 30.79 14.85
C ALA A 4 -24.06 30.90 16.29
N PRO A 5 -24.38 29.78 16.97
CA PRO A 5 -24.88 29.82 18.33
C PRO A 5 -23.79 30.29 19.32
N GLU A 6 -24.19 31.15 20.23
CA GLU A 6 -23.38 31.76 21.27
C GLU A 6 -22.96 30.71 22.31
N TYR A 7 -21.65 30.48 22.47
CA TYR A 7 -21.11 29.57 23.48
C TYR A 7 -20.96 30.32 24.81
N GLN A 8 -21.78 29.98 25.81
CA GLN A 8 -21.55 30.46 27.17
C GLN A 8 -20.51 29.59 27.88
N PRO A 9 -19.38 30.16 28.32
CA PRO A 9 -18.45 29.42 29.14
C PRO A 9 -19.02 29.22 30.55
N ASN A 10 -19.06 27.98 31.01
CA ASN A 10 -19.52 27.63 32.35
C ASN A 10 -18.35 27.72 33.34
N TYR A 11 -18.11 28.90 33.91
CA TYR A 11 -17.26 29.03 35.08
C TYR A 11 -17.97 29.79 36.21
N VAL A 12 -17.92 29.23 37.41
CA VAL A 12 -18.41 29.84 38.65
C VAL A 12 -17.23 30.56 39.32
N MET A 13 -17.35 31.86 39.58
CA MET A 13 -16.38 32.62 40.38
C MET A 13 -16.64 32.37 41.88
N LEU A 14 -15.61 31.98 42.64
CA LEU A 14 -15.74 31.75 44.07
C LEU A 14 -15.61 33.07 44.87
N ASN A 15 -16.55 33.28 45.79
CA ASN A 15 -16.63 34.41 46.72
C ASN A 15 -15.48 34.36 47.75
N TYR A 16 -14.72 35.45 47.88
CA TYR A 16 -13.41 35.53 48.57
C TYR A 16 -13.49 35.65 50.11
N ASN A 17 -14.62 35.29 50.74
CA ASN A 17 -14.84 35.61 52.16
C ASN A 17 -15.03 34.39 53.07
N ASN A 18 -14.34 33.27 52.82
CA ASN A 18 -14.09 32.28 53.88
C ASN A 18 -12.90 31.36 53.57
N SER A 19 -11.87 31.42 54.40
CA SER A 19 -10.69 30.58 54.34
C SER A 19 -10.94 29.21 54.98
N SER A 20 -11.14 28.17 54.15
CA SER A 20 -10.82 26.78 54.51
C SER A 20 -10.83 25.85 53.28
N THR A 21 -9.63 25.41 52.89
CA THR A 21 -9.32 24.22 52.06
C THR A 21 -9.91 24.18 50.64
N ILE A 22 -9.36 25.01 49.75
CA ILE A 22 -9.54 24.86 48.30
C ILE A 22 -8.79 23.59 47.86
N ARG A 23 -9.51 22.52 47.48
CA ARG A 23 -8.90 21.35 46.86
C ARG A 23 -8.48 21.74 45.43
N PRO A 24 -7.24 21.47 45.00
CA PRO A 24 -6.85 21.74 43.62
C PRO A 24 -7.77 20.96 42.66
N PRO A 25 -8.08 21.51 41.48
CA PRO A 25 -8.89 20.82 40.50
C PRO A 25 -8.25 19.46 40.18
N PRO A 26 -9.04 18.38 40.04
CA PRO A 26 -8.49 17.06 39.77
C PRO A 26 -7.62 17.13 38.52
N GLN A 27 -6.33 16.83 38.66
CA GLN A 27 -5.45 16.76 37.50
C GLN A 27 -6.00 15.71 36.55
N ARG A 28 -6.28 16.12 35.31
CA ARG A 28 -6.71 15.22 34.24
C ARG A 28 -5.54 14.29 33.95
N ARG A 29 -5.55 13.12 34.59
CA ARG A 29 -4.56 12.08 34.39
C ARG A 29 -4.74 11.59 32.96
N ASN A 30 -3.86 12.03 32.06
CA ASN A 30 -3.76 11.47 30.73
C ASN A 30 -3.22 10.05 30.91
N ILE A 31 -4.12 9.11 31.20
CA ILE A 31 -3.79 7.68 31.24
C ILE A 31 -3.86 7.25 29.79
N PRO A 32 -2.72 6.95 29.13
CA PRO A 32 -2.78 6.40 27.79
C PRO A 32 -3.67 5.16 27.82
N SER A 33 -4.64 5.12 26.91
CA SER A 33 -5.50 3.95 26.76
C SER A 33 -4.63 2.71 26.55
N SER A 34 -5.06 1.54 27.04
CA SER A 34 -4.37 0.26 26.79
C SER A 34 -4.08 0.04 25.31
N ILE A 35 -4.93 0.58 24.42
CA ILE A 35 -4.73 0.58 22.97
C ILE A 35 -3.47 1.35 22.55
N ALA A 36 -3.21 2.51 23.16
CA ALA A 36 -2.01 3.30 22.88
C ALA A 36 -0.74 2.59 23.33
N PHE A 37 -0.79 1.94 24.50
CA PHE A 37 0.33 1.11 24.97
C PHE A 37 0.61 -0.08 24.05
N ILE A 38 -0.43 -0.80 23.61
CA ILE A 38 -0.29 -1.91 22.66
C ILE A 38 0.30 -1.43 21.33
N TYR A 39 -0.18 -0.29 20.81
CA TYR A 39 0.33 0.27 19.57
C TYR A 39 1.81 0.63 19.66
N ILE A 40 2.23 1.29 20.74
CA ILE A 40 3.62 1.66 20.99
C ILE A 40 4.49 0.41 21.16
N ALA A 41 4.01 -0.59 21.89
CA ALA A 41 4.74 -1.84 22.13
C ALA A 41 4.94 -2.66 20.84
N LEU A 42 3.91 -2.75 19.98
CA LEU A 42 3.98 -3.51 18.72
C LEU A 42 4.79 -2.78 17.63
N ASN A 43 4.84 -1.45 17.67
CA ASN A 43 5.52 -0.59 16.70
C ASN A 43 5.32 -1.06 15.24
N PRO A 44 4.07 -1.04 14.74
CA PRO A 44 3.72 -1.66 13.47
C PRO A 44 4.43 -1.00 12.28
N LYS A 45 5.15 -1.81 11.51
CA LYS A 45 5.86 -1.44 10.29
C LYS A 45 5.11 -1.96 9.07
N MET A 46 5.16 -1.23 7.97
CA MET A 46 4.61 -1.73 6.70
C MET A 46 5.56 -2.78 6.10
N PRO A 47 5.05 -3.89 5.53
CA PRO A 47 5.87 -4.80 4.75
C PRO A 47 6.47 -4.10 3.53
N GLU A 48 7.67 -4.50 3.16
CA GLU A 48 8.41 -4.01 2.00
C GLU A 48 8.26 -4.98 0.84
N TYR A 49 8.24 -4.43 -0.39
CA TYR A 49 8.06 -5.23 -1.59
C TYR A 49 9.00 -4.74 -2.69
N ASN A 50 9.73 -5.67 -3.28
CA ASN A 50 10.71 -5.39 -4.31
C ASN A 50 10.62 -6.47 -5.41
N VAL A 51 11.08 -6.14 -6.62
CA VAL A 51 11.24 -7.10 -7.72
C VAL A 51 12.59 -7.81 -7.56
N ALA A 52 12.56 -9.09 -7.20
CA ALA A 52 13.77 -9.89 -7.08
C ALA A 52 14.29 -10.39 -8.44
N SER A 53 13.38 -10.73 -9.35
CA SER A 53 13.71 -11.08 -10.73
C SER A 53 12.61 -10.64 -11.69
N PHE A 54 13.00 -10.35 -12.92
CA PHE A 54 12.11 -10.00 -14.02
C PHE A 54 12.60 -10.68 -15.28
N ASP A 55 11.84 -11.67 -15.74
CA ASP A 55 12.16 -12.50 -16.90
C ASP A 55 11.16 -12.22 -18.02
N VAL A 56 11.69 -12.04 -19.24
CA VAL A 56 10.88 -11.78 -20.43
C VAL A 56 10.67 -13.10 -21.19
N ASN A 57 9.47 -13.67 -21.08
CA ASN A 57 9.12 -14.90 -21.80
C ASN A 57 8.62 -14.59 -23.21
N ALA A 58 7.79 -13.56 -23.36
CA ALA A 58 7.29 -13.10 -24.65
C ALA A 58 7.14 -11.58 -24.69
N PHE A 59 7.54 -10.99 -25.80
CA PHE A 59 7.37 -9.57 -26.09
C PHE A 59 7.26 -9.37 -27.60
N ASN A 60 6.07 -9.64 -28.15
CA ASN A 60 5.87 -9.76 -29.59
C ASN A 60 4.76 -8.82 -30.06
N MET A 61 5.01 -8.13 -31.17
CA MET A 61 4.01 -7.32 -31.85
C MET A 61 3.34 -8.16 -32.92
N ALA A 62 2.01 -8.28 -32.84
CA ALA A 62 1.21 -8.94 -33.86
C ALA A 62 0.97 -8.01 -35.07
N PRO A 63 0.62 -8.56 -36.25
CA PRO A 63 0.37 -7.77 -37.46
C PRO A 63 -0.80 -6.78 -37.34
N ASP A 64 -1.69 -7.00 -36.37
CA ASP A 64 -2.81 -6.11 -36.02
C ASP A 64 -2.39 -4.97 -35.07
N PHE A 65 -1.07 -4.76 -34.89
CA PHE A 65 -0.48 -3.79 -33.95
C PHE A 65 -0.75 -4.05 -32.46
N SER A 66 -1.27 -5.23 -32.12
CA SER A 66 -1.38 -5.64 -30.73
C SER A 66 -0.03 -6.11 -30.19
N LEU A 67 0.32 -5.69 -28.97
CA LEU A 67 1.47 -6.24 -28.27
C LEU A 67 1.01 -7.40 -27.38
N TYR A 68 1.60 -8.57 -27.60
CA TYR A 68 1.51 -9.70 -26.70
C TYR A 68 2.72 -9.71 -25.76
N THR A 69 2.44 -9.75 -24.46
CA THR A 69 3.48 -9.80 -23.43
C THR A 69 3.25 -10.96 -22.47
N GLU A 70 4.35 -11.62 -22.15
CA GLU A 70 4.43 -12.60 -21.09
C GLU A 70 5.71 -12.38 -20.30
N PHE A 71 5.56 -12.07 -19.01
CA PHE A 71 6.67 -11.84 -18.10
C PHE A 71 6.54 -12.77 -16.90
N ALA A 72 7.66 -13.31 -16.44
CA ALA A 72 7.73 -13.95 -15.13
C ALA A 72 8.39 -12.97 -14.15
N VAL A 73 7.65 -12.58 -13.11
CA VAL A 73 8.11 -11.62 -12.11
C VAL A 73 8.18 -12.31 -10.76
N THR A 74 9.34 -12.22 -10.11
CA THR A 74 9.49 -12.67 -8.72
C THR A 74 9.40 -11.48 -7.80
N VAL A 75 8.32 -11.39 -7.03
CA VAL A 75 8.13 -10.36 -6.01
C VAL A 75 8.70 -10.86 -4.69
N LYS A 76 9.60 -10.09 -4.09
CA LYS A 76 10.09 -10.29 -2.72
C LYS A 76 9.25 -9.46 -1.77
N ALA A 77 8.53 -10.12 -0.87
CA ALA A 77 7.79 -9.49 0.23
C ALA A 77 8.55 -9.69 1.54
N ASN A 78 8.87 -8.61 2.25
CA ASN A 78 9.54 -8.66 3.54
C ASN A 78 8.63 -8.09 4.63
N ASN A 79 8.30 -8.90 5.63
CA ASN A 79 7.58 -8.48 6.83
C ASN A 79 8.58 -8.23 7.97
N PRO A 80 8.89 -6.98 8.32
CA PRO A 80 9.83 -6.66 9.39
C PRO A 80 9.21 -6.70 10.80
N ASN A 81 7.92 -7.00 10.94
CA ASN A 81 7.25 -7.03 12.22
C ASN A 81 7.49 -8.37 12.93
N THR A 82 7.77 -8.34 14.23
CA THR A 82 7.93 -9.57 15.02
C THR A 82 6.59 -10.21 15.35
N ASP A 83 5.65 -9.41 15.83
CA ASP A 83 4.38 -9.90 16.41
C ASP A 83 3.17 -9.72 15.49
N ILE A 84 3.39 -9.25 14.24
CA ILE A 84 2.33 -8.98 13.28
C ILE A 84 2.53 -9.85 12.05
N SER A 85 1.48 -10.60 11.70
CA SER A 85 1.41 -11.39 10.47
C SER A 85 0.40 -10.79 9.49
N PHE A 86 0.59 -11.06 8.19
CA PHE A 86 -0.26 -10.56 7.13
C PHE A 86 -0.92 -11.71 6.37
N ILE A 87 -2.21 -11.57 6.08
CA ILE A 87 -2.96 -12.49 5.22
C ILE A 87 -3.31 -11.74 3.93
N TYR A 88 -2.82 -12.27 2.82
CA TYR A 88 -3.02 -11.70 1.49
C TYR A 88 -4.21 -12.36 0.81
N GLY A 89 -5.18 -11.54 0.39
CA GLY A 89 -6.39 -12.01 -0.28
C GLY A 89 -6.15 -12.37 -1.75
N LYS A 90 -7.09 -13.16 -2.30
CA LYS A 90 -7.12 -13.59 -3.72
C LYS A 90 -7.27 -12.45 -4.73
N ASP A 91 -7.64 -11.25 -4.25
CA ASP A 91 -7.81 -10.04 -5.06
C ASP A 91 -6.50 -9.30 -5.32
N SER A 92 -5.37 -9.82 -4.83
CA SER A 92 -4.06 -9.19 -5.05
C SER A 92 -3.54 -9.52 -6.45
N SER A 93 -2.87 -8.56 -7.09
CA SER A 93 -2.33 -8.73 -8.44
C SER A 93 -1.04 -7.96 -8.65
N VAL A 94 -0.29 -8.37 -9.66
CA VAL A 94 0.86 -7.66 -10.19
C VAL A 94 0.50 -7.15 -11.57
N VAL A 95 0.85 -5.89 -11.85
CA VAL A 95 0.58 -5.22 -13.12
C VAL A 95 1.91 -4.67 -13.63
N VAL A 96 2.18 -4.86 -14.92
CA VAL A 96 3.30 -4.20 -15.60
C VAL A 96 2.72 -3.19 -16.57
N ALA A 97 3.23 -1.97 -16.53
CA ALA A 97 2.78 -0.87 -17.37
C ALA A 97 3.96 -0.19 -18.08
N TYR A 98 3.66 0.45 -19.20
CA TYR A 98 4.56 1.31 -19.96
C TYR A 98 3.81 2.60 -20.33
N SER A 99 4.35 3.76 -19.93
CA SER A 99 3.73 5.08 -20.11
C SER A 99 2.21 5.06 -19.87
N ASP A 100 1.83 4.65 -18.65
CA ASP A 100 0.45 4.53 -18.15
C ASP A 100 -0.45 3.46 -18.81
N SER A 101 0.07 2.75 -19.82
CA SER A 101 -0.64 1.67 -20.48
C SER A 101 -0.26 0.31 -19.88
N THR A 102 -1.24 -0.46 -19.44
CA THR A 102 -1.00 -1.80 -18.88
C THR A 102 -0.59 -2.77 -19.99
N LEU A 103 0.57 -3.40 -19.84
CA LEU A 103 1.08 -4.43 -20.75
C LEU A 103 0.47 -5.79 -20.45
N CYS A 104 0.57 -6.18 -19.18
CA CYS A 104 0.12 -7.46 -18.68
C CYS A 104 -0.20 -7.40 -17.20
N SER A 105 -0.94 -8.39 -16.73
CA SER A 105 -1.23 -8.56 -15.31
C SER A 105 -1.28 -10.03 -14.94
N GLY A 106 -1.14 -10.31 -13.65
CA GLY A 106 -1.28 -11.65 -13.10
C GLY A 106 -1.75 -11.60 -11.66
N LYS A 107 -2.48 -12.64 -11.25
CA LYS A 107 -3.00 -12.73 -9.88
C LYS A 107 -1.91 -13.22 -8.94
N LEU A 108 -1.76 -12.54 -7.82
CA LEU A 108 -0.92 -12.99 -6.73
C LEU A 108 -1.68 -14.10 -5.97
N PRO A 109 -1.04 -15.24 -5.65
CA PRO A 109 -1.70 -16.26 -4.83
C PRO A 109 -2.04 -15.70 -3.45
N ALA A 110 -3.07 -16.27 -2.81
CA ALA A 110 -3.33 -16.00 -1.40
C ALA A 110 -2.27 -16.71 -0.56
N PHE A 111 -1.67 -16.00 0.40
CA PHE A 111 -0.67 -16.57 1.30
C PHE A 111 -0.72 -15.90 2.67
N HIS A 112 -0.19 -16.60 3.66
CA HIS A 112 0.04 -16.08 5.00
C HIS A 112 1.52 -15.79 5.17
N GLN A 113 1.83 -14.59 5.65
CA GLN A 113 3.18 -14.15 5.92
C GLN A 113 3.34 -13.91 7.43
N PRO A 114 4.05 -14.81 8.15
CA PRO A 114 4.30 -14.63 9.58
C PRO A 114 5.22 -13.42 9.84
N GLY A 115 5.42 -13.09 11.12
CA GLY A 115 6.39 -12.08 11.53
C GLY A 115 7.83 -12.45 11.15
N VAL A 116 8.67 -11.43 10.93
CA VAL A 116 10.09 -11.54 10.52
C VAL A 116 10.29 -12.55 9.39
N ASN A 117 9.54 -12.37 8.31
CA ASN A 117 9.53 -13.31 7.20
C ASN A 117 9.76 -12.64 5.86
N THR A 118 10.65 -13.22 5.05
CA THR A 118 10.82 -12.87 3.65
C THR A 118 10.24 -13.97 2.78
N THR A 119 9.31 -13.62 1.91
CA THR A 119 8.65 -14.54 0.97
C THR A 119 9.00 -14.13 -0.46
N LEU A 120 9.38 -15.09 -1.30
CA LEU A 120 9.54 -14.91 -2.74
C LEU A 120 8.32 -15.51 -3.44
N ILE A 121 7.68 -14.72 -4.29
CA ILE A 121 6.45 -15.09 -4.97
C ILE A 121 6.66 -14.88 -6.46
N GLN A 122 6.76 -15.97 -7.20
CA GLN A 122 6.83 -15.93 -8.65
C GLN A 122 5.42 -15.86 -9.22
N VAL A 123 5.20 -14.93 -10.15
CA VAL A 123 3.93 -14.75 -10.84
C VAL A 123 4.21 -14.61 -12.34
N VAL A 124 3.50 -15.39 -13.14
CA VAL A 124 3.47 -15.22 -14.59
C VAL A 124 2.38 -14.20 -14.93
N LEU A 125 2.77 -13.15 -15.65
CA LEU A 125 1.91 -12.06 -16.08
C LEU A 125 1.70 -12.21 -17.58
N THR A 126 0.45 -12.18 -18.01
CA THR A 126 0.08 -12.26 -19.43
C THR A 126 -0.78 -11.07 -19.83
N GLY A 127 -0.65 -10.64 -21.07
CA GLY A 127 -1.45 -9.54 -21.57
C GLY A 127 -1.39 -9.38 -23.07
N LYS A 128 -2.51 -8.89 -23.61
CA LYS A 128 -2.62 -8.37 -24.97
C LYS A 128 -3.08 -6.91 -24.83
N SER A 129 -2.27 -5.97 -25.31
CA SER A 129 -2.60 -4.54 -25.26
C SER A 129 -2.53 -3.96 -26.66
N GLU A 130 -3.54 -3.20 -27.02
CA GLU A 130 -3.55 -2.40 -28.25
C GLU A 130 -2.72 -1.14 -28.00
N PHE A 131 -1.71 -0.92 -28.84
CA PHE A 131 -0.88 0.27 -28.78
C PHE A 131 -1.34 1.27 -29.83
N GLY A 132 -1.56 2.52 -29.41
CA GLY A 132 -1.67 3.63 -30.36
C GLY A 132 -0.33 3.90 -31.05
N SER A 133 -0.36 4.45 -32.27
CA SER A 133 0.83 4.66 -33.11
C SER A 133 1.96 5.43 -32.41
N GLY A 134 1.66 6.46 -31.62
CA GLY A 134 2.68 7.23 -30.89
C GLY A 134 3.34 6.46 -29.74
N LEU A 135 2.59 5.58 -29.07
CA LEU A 135 3.13 4.76 -27.99
C LEU A 135 3.95 3.58 -28.54
N GLN A 136 3.57 3.09 -29.72
CA GLN A 136 4.33 2.11 -30.50
C GLN A 136 5.70 2.66 -30.94
N GLU A 137 5.74 3.86 -31.51
CA GLU A 137 6.99 4.51 -31.94
C GLU A 137 7.95 4.68 -30.76
N ALA A 138 7.46 5.23 -29.65
CA ALA A 138 8.24 5.35 -28.42
C ALA A 138 8.74 3.99 -27.90
N LEU A 139 7.96 2.93 -28.02
CA LEU A 139 8.37 1.57 -27.63
C LEU A 139 9.44 0.99 -28.54
N MET A 140 9.35 1.25 -29.85
CA MET A 140 10.35 0.80 -30.83
C MET A 140 11.66 1.56 -30.65
N ASP A 141 11.61 2.88 -30.45
CA ASP A 141 12.80 3.70 -30.16
C ASP A 141 13.48 3.25 -28.85
N ASN A 142 12.70 2.98 -27.81
CA ASN A 142 13.22 2.47 -26.54
C ASN A 142 13.81 1.05 -26.67
N ARG A 143 13.34 0.26 -27.64
CA ARG A 143 13.93 -1.03 -27.99
C ARG A 143 15.28 -0.86 -28.70
N GLU A 144 15.39 0.08 -29.63
CA GLU A 144 16.66 0.38 -30.32
C GLU A 144 17.73 0.88 -29.35
N THR A 145 17.34 1.69 -28.37
CA THR A 145 18.23 2.17 -27.30
C THR A 145 18.50 1.12 -26.21
N GLY A 146 17.81 -0.02 -26.26
CA GLY A 146 17.97 -1.14 -25.33
C GLY A 146 17.46 -0.88 -23.91
N LYS A 147 16.68 0.19 -23.69
CA LYS A 147 16.18 0.60 -22.37
C LYS A 147 14.68 0.88 -22.43
N ILE A 148 13.88 -0.08 -21.96
CA ILE A 148 12.42 0.08 -21.87
C ILE A 148 12.03 0.35 -20.42
N PRO A 149 11.54 1.56 -20.06
CA PRO A 149 11.11 1.87 -18.71
C PRO A 149 9.79 1.19 -18.36
N LEU A 150 9.85 -0.03 -17.85
CA LEU A 150 8.69 -0.77 -17.37
C LEU A 150 8.40 -0.45 -15.90
N LEU A 151 7.13 -0.22 -15.59
CA LEU A 151 6.65 0.03 -14.25
C LEU A 151 5.96 -1.21 -13.69
N VAL A 152 6.50 -1.79 -12.62
CA VAL A 152 5.90 -2.94 -11.93
C VAL A 152 5.12 -2.46 -10.72
N MET A 153 3.81 -2.68 -10.73
CA MET A 153 2.91 -2.32 -9.65
C MET A 153 2.39 -3.58 -8.95
N VAL A 154 2.37 -3.57 -7.62
CA VAL A 154 1.75 -4.63 -6.83
C VAL A 154 0.50 -4.06 -6.17
N LYS A 155 -0.67 -4.52 -6.65
CA LYS A 155 -1.98 -4.20 -6.08
C LYS A 155 -2.28 -5.21 -4.99
N ARG A 156 -2.42 -4.73 -3.75
CA ARG A 156 -2.63 -5.61 -2.61
C ARG A 156 -3.92 -5.30 -1.91
N THR A 157 -4.57 -6.38 -1.52
CA THR A 157 -5.68 -6.35 -0.59
C THR A 157 -5.30 -7.24 0.59
N TYR A 158 -5.12 -6.63 1.76
CA TYR A 158 -4.83 -7.35 2.99
C TYR A 158 -5.80 -6.97 4.10
N PHE A 159 -5.95 -7.86 5.07
CA PHE A 159 -6.79 -7.69 6.24
C PHE A 159 -5.91 -7.45 7.47
N CYS A 160 -6.23 -6.41 8.24
CA CYS A 160 -5.65 -6.19 9.56
C CYS A 160 -6.82 -6.20 10.57
N GLY A 161 -6.97 -7.31 11.30
CA GLY A 161 -8.16 -7.56 12.11
C GLY A 161 -9.42 -7.63 11.23
N ALA A 162 -10.45 -6.83 11.54
CA ALA A 162 -11.73 -6.79 10.81
C ALA A 162 -11.80 -5.76 9.66
N LYS A 163 -10.72 -5.03 9.36
CA LYS A 163 -10.72 -4.01 8.29
C LYS A 163 -9.92 -4.47 7.07
N LYS A 164 -10.53 -4.30 5.89
CA LYS A 164 -9.92 -4.47 4.56
C LYS A 164 -9.16 -3.19 4.20
N PHE A 165 -7.87 -3.33 3.87
CA PHE A 165 -7.06 -2.23 3.34
C PHE A 165 -6.63 -2.58 1.92
N SER A 166 -6.74 -1.60 1.01
CA SER A 166 -6.25 -1.72 -0.37
C SER A 166 -5.18 -0.67 -0.60
N ILE A 167 -4.00 -1.11 -1.02
CA ILE A 167 -2.84 -0.23 -1.28
C ILE A 167 -2.23 -0.64 -2.61
N GLU A 168 -2.01 0.37 -3.46
CA GLU A 168 -1.28 0.27 -4.71
C GLU A 168 0.07 0.96 -4.54
N ARG A 169 1.16 0.24 -4.82
CA ARG A 169 2.52 0.76 -4.75
C ARG A 169 3.29 0.28 -5.97
N SER A 170 4.05 1.18 -6.58
CA SER A 170 5.13 0.79 -7.48
C SER A 170 6.19 0.06 -6.69
N CYS A 171 6.69 -1.05 -7.22
CA CYS A 171 7.96 -1.58 -6.78
C CYS A 171 9.09 -0.73 -7.37
N SER A 172 10.19 -0.67 -6.63
CA SER A 172 11.46 -0.10 -7.07
C SER A 172 12.45 -1.21 -7.34
#